data_AF-A0A7Z7NB42-F1
#
_entry.id   AF-A0A7Z7NB42-F1
#
_cell.length_a   1.000
_cell.length_b   1.000
_cell.length_c   1.000
_cell.angle_alpha   90.00
_cell.angle_beta   90.00
_cell.angle_gamma   90.00
#
_symmetry.space_group_name_H-M   'P 1'
#
loop_
_entity.id
_entity.type
_entity.pdbx_description
1 polymer ?
#
loop_
_entity_poly.entity_id
_entity_poly.type
_entity_poly.pdbx_seq_one_letter_code
_entity_poly.pdbx_strand_id
1 'polypeptide(L)'
;MSVDTLFGAPLTMPADQRARWISLLTQCWINLIGGAPEDLGSDLEKMAPYFGTGASARALRAALADLPVSEALNELPEEVVLDLDGQALITPEGRILLAVLMDLELSGGDTIGPVDQMAALARAVKTRFEWQRRWLHKQFHGNISAPVLGAALFLAVNGSIGEDKSLLLPRDEKTDREIGDLVLPLVAHFSEAVGGQIPETARGIRRHWAFTQLSRLMRRDVERISPRNDDAVTFIRDGRLNALLDEVSARLASVPGARVEVAVTKFIADYRAIRGALAVLGQMHEDPTNTRRVASRITRCELRQ
;
A
#
# COMPACT_ATOMS: atom_id res chain seq x y z
N MET A 1 32.79 1.97 7.91
CA MET A 1 32.47 1.92 9.35
C MET A 1 33.74 1.56 10.07
N SER A 2 34.24 2.45 10.93
CA SER A 2 35.31 2.10 11.87
C SER A 2 34.80 1.01 12.81
N VAL A 3 35.62 0.00 13.09
CA VAL A 3 35.27 -1.10 14.01
C VAL A 3 35.00 -0.58 15.43
N ASP A 4 35.41 0.66 15.72
CA ASP A 4 35.40 1.28 17.04
C ASP A 4 34.15 2.11 17.36
N THR A 5 33.07 1.98 16.57
CA THR A 5 31.83 2.76 16.76
C THR A 5 30.56 1.94 16.58
N LEU A 6 29.47 2.37 17.23
CA LEU A 6 28.10 1.89 17.01
C LEU A 6 27.23 3.04 16.53
N PHE A 7 26.86 3.06 15.25
CA PHE A 7 26.11 4.18 14.62
C PHE A 7 26.79 5.54 14.84
N GLY A 8 28.12 5.60 14.68
CA GLY A 8 28.92 6.80 14.93
C GLY A 8 29.21 7.09 16.42
N ALA A 9 28.52 6.41 17.35
CA ALA A 9 28.80 6.52 18.78
C ALA A 9 30.10 5.80 19.16
N PRO A 10 30.92 6.34 20.07
CA PRO A 10 32.08 5.62 20.60
C PRO A 10 31.63 4.38 21.40
N LEU A 11 32.35 3.26 21.26
CA LEU A 11 32.03 2.03 22.01
C LEU A 11 32.33 2.13 23.50
N THR A 12 33.28 2.97 23.90
CA THR A 12 33.58 3.25 25.32
C THR A 12 33.10 4.65 25.64
N MET A 13 32.25 4.77 26.65
CA MET A 13 31.59 6.03 27.00
C MET A 13 31.61 6.25 28.52
N PRO A 14 32.21 7.35 29.00
CA PRO A 14 32.14 7.76 30.40
C PRO A 14 30.70 7.86 30.91
N ALA A 15 30.50 7.58 32.20
CA ALA A 15 29.16 7.52 32.80
C ALA A 15 28.38 8.85 32.68
N ASP A 16 29.05 9.99 32.80
CA ASP A 16 28.46 11.32 32.64
C ASP A 16 28.02 11.60 31.19
N GLN A 17 28.86 11.24 30.21
CA GLN A 17 28.50 11.33 28.80
C GLN A 17 27.34 10.39 28.45
N ARG A 18 27.36 9.17 28.97
CA ARG A 18 26.29 8.16 28.78
C ARG A 18 24.95 8.65 29.33
N ALA A 19 24.91 9.11 30.58
CA ALA A 19 23.69 9.64 31.19
C ALA A 19 23.13 10.84 30.40
N ARG A 20 24.01 11.70 29.90
CA ARG A 20 23.63 12.84 29.05
C ARG A 20 23.02 12.38 27.72
N TRP A 21 23.64 11.44 27.02
CA TRP A 21 23.13 10.91 25.75
C TRP A 21 21.80 10.17 25.93
N ILE A 22 21.64 9.38 27.00
CA ILE A 22 20.36 8.73 27.34
C ILE A 22 19.26 9.77 27.53
N SER A 23 19.54 10.84 28.27
CA SER A 23 18.60 11.94 28.51
C SER A 23 18.19 12.63 27.19
N LEU A 24 19.16 12.99 26.35
CA LEU A 24 18.89 13.64 25.06
C LEU A 24 18.08 12.75 24.11
N LEU A 25 18.48 11.49 23.94
CA LEU A 25 17.79 10.55 23.05
C LEU A 25 16.38 10.22 23.55
N THR A 26 16.20 10.13 24.87
CA THR A 26 14.87 9.93 25.45
C THR A 26 13.98 11.15 25.24
N GLN A 27 14.54 12.36 25.34
CA GLN A 27 13.78 13.56 25.02
C GLN A 27 13.37 13.60 23.53
N CYS A 28 14.30 13.30 22.60
CA CYS A 28 13.98 13.22 21.18
C CYS A 28 12.89 12.18 20.90
N TRP A 29 12.94 11.03 21.57
CA TRP A 29 11.93 9.99 21.47
C TRP A 29 10.55 10.47 21.96
N ILE A 30 10.48 11.06 23.15
CA ILE A 30 9.24 11.59 23.72
C ILE A 30 8.65 12.65 22.81
N ASN A 31 9.47 13.53 22.24
CA ASN A 31 9.00 14.56 21.31
C ASN A 31 8.40 13.97 20.03
N LEU A 32 9.01 12.92 19.47
CA LEU A 32 8.54 12.28 18.24
C LEU A 32 7.31 11.40 18.43
N ILE A 33 7.26 10.64 19.52
CA ILE A 33 6.29 9.56 19.73
C ILE A 33 5.21 9.93 20.75
N GLY A 34 5.45 10.93 21.60
CA GLY A 34 4.51 11.39 22.63
C GLY A 34 4.51 10.57 23.92
N GLY A 35 5.52 9.72 24.14
CA GLY A 35 5.60 8.85 25.32
C GLY A 35 7.02 8.35 25.59
N ALA A 36 7.24 7.75 26.75
CA ALA A 36 8.54 7.18 27.12
C ALA A 36 8.92 5.98 26.22
N PRO A 37 10.22 5.67 26.05
CA PRO A 37 10.65 4.44 25.40
C PRO A 37 10.14 3.20 26.15
N GLU A 38 9.68 2.20 25.40
CA GLU A 38 9.19 0.93 25.93
C GLU A 38 10.07 -0.22 25.40
N ASP A 39 9.47 -1.35 25.05
CA ASP A 39 10.13 -2.44 24.33
C ASP A 39 10.65 -1.95 22.97
N LEU A 40 11.93 -2.24 22.69
CA LEU A 40 12.62 -1.82 21.47
C LEU A 40 11.90 -2.29 20.20
N GLY A 41 11.33 -3.50 20.19
CA GLY A 41 10.61 -4.01 19.02
C GLY A 41 9.36 -3.18 18.72
N SER A 42 8.55 -2.93 19.74
CA SER A 42 7.34 -2.13 19.66
C SER A 42 7.64 -0.68 19.28
N ASP A 43 8.72 -0.12 19.84
CA ASP A 43 9.17 1.23 19.55
C ASP A 43 9.63 1.38 18.10
N LEU A 44 10.42 0.45 17.58
CA LEU A 44 10.81 0.49 16.16
C LEU A 44 9.58 0.44 15.25
N GLU A 45 8.55 -0.36 15.57
CA GLU A 45 7.31 -0.35 14.81
C GLU A 45 6.59 1.00 14.81
N LYS A 46 6.61 1.76 15.91
CA LYS A 46 6.09 3.14 15.98
C LYS A 46 6.85 4.11 15.08
N MET A 47 8.13 3.82 14.74
CA MET A 47 8.95 4.63 13.83
C MET A 47 8.72 4.35 12.34
N ALA A 48 8.10 3.21 12.01
CA ALA A 48 7.88 2.79 10.62
C ALA A 48 7.14 3.83 9.74
N PRO A 49 6.17 4.63 10.23
CA PRO A 49 5.53 5.68 9.43
C PRO A 49 6.47 6.79 8.94
N TYR A 50 7.60 7.02 9.62
CA TYR A 50 8.54 8.11 9.34
C TYR A 50 9.75 7.65 8.53
N PHE A 51 10.26 6.44 8.83
CA PHE A 51 11.50 5.91 8.25
C PHE A 51 11.31 4.67 7.37
N GLY A 52 10.12 4.06 7.41
CA GLY A 52 9.79 2.88 6.59
C GLY A 52 9.72 3.21 5.10
N THR A 53 9.93 2.19 4.27
CA THR A 53 9.74 2.32 2.82
C THR A 53 8.27 2.71 2.55
N GLY A 54 8.05 3.85 1.90
CA GLY A 54 6.72 4.41 1.68
C GLY A 54 6.24 5.43 2.73
N ALA A 55 7.11 5.85 3.66
CA ALA A 55 6.88 7.05 4.46
C ALA A 55 6.57 8.26 3.54
N SER A 56 5.56 9.04 3.90
CA SER A 56 5.16 10.20 3.10
C SER A 56 5.83 11.47 3.65
N ALA A 57 6.33 12.33 2.77
CA ALA A 57 6.88 13.63 3.16
C ALA A 57 5.88 14.47 3.98
N ARG A 58 4.57 14.27 3.76
CA ARG A 58 3.50 14.91 4.54
C ARG A 58 3.51 14.45 6.00
N ALA A 59 3.59 13.14 6.24
CA ALA A 59 3.61 12.59 7.61
C ALA A 59 4.86 13.05 8.37
N LEU A 60 6.02 13.05 7.69
CA LEU A 60 7.27 13.53 8.27
C LEU A 60 7.17 15.01 8.65
N ARG A 61 6.76 15.88 7.72
CA ARG A 61 6.59 17.32 7.99
C ARG A 61 5.61 17.62 9.11
N ALA A 62 4.52 16.87 9.20
CA ALA A 62 3.55 17.03 10.27
C ALA A 62 4.15 16.68 11.64
N ALA A 63 4.92 15.59 11.73
CA ALA A 63 5.60 15.21 12.96
C ALA A 63 6.71 16.20 13.34
N LEU A 64 7.44 16.71 12.34
CA LEU A 64 8.50 17.69 12.54
C LEU A 64 7.98 19.00 13.15
N ALA A 65 6.83 19.50 12.71
CA ALA A 65 6.27 20.78 13.18
C ALA A 65 6.18 20.94 14.71
N ASP A 66 6.05 19.82 15.43
CA ASP A 66 5.90 19.79 16.89
C ASP A 66 7.21 19.47 17.64
N LEU A 67 8.32 19.22 16.93
CA LEU A 67 9.62 18.92 17.54
C LEU A 67 10.34 20.20 18.00
N PRO A 68 10.93 20.20 19.20
CA PRO A 68 11.70 21.35 19.68
C PRO A 68 13.03 21.49 18.93
N VAL A 69 13.45 22.74 18.78
CA VAL A 69 14.79 23.11 18.31
C VAL A 69 15.78 22.82 19.43
N SER A 70 16.88 22.13 19.15
CA SER A 70 17.89 21.86 20.17
C SER A 70 19.30 21.79 19.61
N GLU A 71 20.05 22.87 19.84
CA GLU A 71 21.50 22.94 19.60
C GLU A 71 22.30 21.95 20.46
N ALA A 72 21.70 21.45 21.56
CA ALA A 72 22.32 20.50 22.46
C ALA A 72 22.55 19.12 21.83
N LEU A 73 22.01 18.88 20.63
CA LEU A 73 22.07 17.60 19.92
C LEU A 73 23.23 17.52 18.92
N ASN A 74 23.98 18.62 18.74
CA ASN A 74 25.21 18.65 17.92
C ASN A 74 26.31 17.70 18.42
N GLU A 75 26.18 17.18 19.64
CA GLU A 75 27.11 16.18 20.19
C GLU A 75 26.76 14.73 19.80
N LEU A 76 25.56 14.48 19.27
CA LEU A 76 25.13 13.16 18.85
C LEU A 76 25.53 12.91 17.39
N PRO A 77 25.88 11.67 17.02
CA PRO A 77 26.15 11.33 15.63
C PRO A 77 24.93 11.52 14.73
N GLU A 78 25.15 11.96 13.50
CA GLU A 78 24.08 12.15 12.51
C GLU A 78 23.31 10.85 12.21
N GLU A 79 23.96 9.70 12.35
CA GLU A 79 23.32 8.40 12.19
C GLU A 79 22.23 8.13 13.25
N VAL A 80 22.31 8.79 14.42
CA VAL A 80 21.46 8.59 15.59
C VAL A 80 20.37 9.67 15.66
N VAL A 81 20.70 10.89 15.28
CA VAL A 81 19.78 12.03 15.25
C VAL A 81 20.02 12.85 13.99
N LEU A 82 18.98 13.06 13.20
CA LEU A 82 19.02 13.92 12.02
C LEU A 82 18.56 15.33 12.39
N ASP A 83 19.33 16.34 11.98
CA ASP A 83 18.88 17.73 11.97
C ASP A 83 18.10 18.00 10.67
N LEU A 84 16.81 18.34 10.81
CA LEU A 84 15.92 18.71 9.72
C LEU A 84 15.33 20.08 10.02
N ASP A 85 15.83 21.11 9.33
CA ASP A 85 15.42 22.51 9.50
C ASP A 85 15.53 23.00 10.97
N GLY A 86 16.58 22.58 11.69
CA GLY A 86 16.82 22.94 13.10
C GLY A 86 16.06 22.07 14.09
N GLN A 87 15.32 21.07 13.62
CA GLN A 87 14.56 20.14 14.44
C GLN A 87 15.23 18.77 14.45
N ALA A 88 15.36 18.21 15.63
CA ALA A 88 16.07 16.97 15.80
C ALA A 88 15.14 15.77 15.78
N LEU A 89 15.34 14.91 14.79
CA LEU A 89 14.60 13.70 14.57
C LEU A 89 15.45 12.48 14.94
N ILE A 90 15.08 11.78 16.01
CA ILE A 90 15.72 10.52 16.38
C ILE A 90 15.50 9.46 15.28
N THR A 91 16.57 8.78 14.89
CA THR A 91 16.54 7.72 13.88
C THR A 91 16.27 6.35 14.52
N PRO A 92 15.92 5.32 13.72
CA PRO A 92 15.82 3.95 14.23
C PRO A 92 17.13 3.48 14.88
N GLU A 93 18.27 3.86 14.29
CA GLU A 93 19.60 3.62 14.85
C GLU A 93 19.78 4.33 16.20
N GLY A 94 19.28 5.55 16.34
CA GLY A 94 19.31 6.28 17.61
C GLY A 94 18.44 5.66 18.70
N ARG A 95 17.27 5.12 18.35
CA ARG A 95 16.44 4.36 19.30
C ARG A 95 17.09 3.05 19.72
N ILE A 96 17.79 2.36 18.81
CA ILE A 96 18.56 1.15 19.12
C ILE A 96 19.74 1.51 20.04
N LEU A 97 20.48 2.57 19.73
CA LEU A 97 21.57 3.04 20.58
C LEU A 97 21.06 3.38 21.99
N LEU A 98 19.92 4.07 22.11
CA LEU A 98 19.31 4.37 23.40
C LEU A 98 19.05 3.10 24.22
N ALA A 99 18.53 2.02 23.61
CA ALA A 99 18.34 0.75 24.31
C ALA A 99 19.68 0.19 24.82
N VAL A 100 20.71 0.18 23.98
CA VAL A 100 22.05 -0.33 24.34
C VAL A 100 22.65 0.49 25.48
N LEU A 101 22.52 1.82 25.45
CA LEU A 101 23.06 2.70 26.50
C LEU A 101 22.32 2.51 27.83
N MET A 102 20.99 2.31 27.81
CA MET A 102 20.22 2.01 29.01
C MET A 102 20.61 0.66 29.62
N ASP A 103 20.81 -0.38 28.80
CA ASP A 103 21.27 -1.68 29.28
C ASP A 103 22.69 -1.61 29.86
N LEU A 104 23.56 -0.79 29.24
CA LEU A 104 24.91 -0.53 29.72
C LEU A 104 24.92 0.22 31.06
N GLU A 105 24.04 1.21 31.23
CA GLU A 105 23.86 1.94 32.50
C GLU A 105 23.34 1.02 33.62
N LEU A 106 22.37 0.16 33.32
CA LEU A 106 21.82 -0.81 34.28
C LEU A 106 22.84 -1.85 34.73
N SER A 107 23.72 -2.28 33.82
CA SER A 107 24.80 -3.23 34.12
C SER A 107 26.03 -2.58 34.77
N GLY A 108 26.09 -1.25 34.83
CA GLY A 108 27.24 -0.50 35.34
C GLY A 108 28.50 -0.64 34.48
N GLY A 109 28.36 -1.01 33.20
CA GLY A 109 29.46 -1.11 32.26
C GLY A 109 29.80 0.23 31.62
N ASP A 110 31.00 0.36 31.05
CA ASP A 110 31.45 1.57 30.35
C ASP A 110 31.79 1.32 28.87
N THR A 111 31.75 0.06 28.44
CA THR A 111 32.09 -0.36 27.08
C THR A 111 30.98 -1.25 26.52
N ILE A 112 30.51 -0.91 25.32
CA ILE A 112 29.61 -1.74 24.52
C ILE A 112 30.42 -2.92 23.98
N GLY A 113 30.06 -4.13 24.41
CA GLY A 113 30.76 -5.34 24.00
C GLY A 113 30.52 -5.70 22.52
N PRO A 114 31.40 -6.50 21.91
CA PRO A 114 31.21 -6.97 20.53
C PRO A 114 29.87 -7.68 20.29
N VAL A 115 29.37 -8.41 21.30
CA VAL A 115 28.09 -9.11 21.23
C VAL A 115 26.92 -8.11 21.14
N ASP A 116 26.92 -7.09 21.98
CA ASP A 116 25.87 -6.05 22.00
C ASP A 116 25.92 -5.20 20.74
N GLN A 117 27.13 -4.86 20.27
CA GLN A 117 27.34 -4.17 18.99
C GLN A 117 26.77 -4.97 17.82
N MET A 118 27.09 -6.27 17.73
CA MET A 118 26.56 -7.16 16.68
C MET A 118 25.04 -7.29 16.76
N ALA A 119 24.48 -7.42 17.98
CA ALA A 119 23.04 -7.51 18.19
C ALA A 119 22.31 -6.23 17.75
N ALA A 120 22.86 -5.06 18.08
CA ALA A 120 22.34 -3.75 17.68
C ALA A 120 22.36 -3.57 16.15
N LEU A 121 23.48 -3.89 15.50
CA LEU A 121 23.60 -3.85 14.03
C LEU A 121 22.63 -4.82 13.35
N ALA A 122 22.53 -6.06 13.84
CA ALA A 122 21.60 -7.04 13.32
C ALA A 122 20.14 -6.58 13.47
N ARG A 123 19.80 -5.91 14.58
CA ARG A 123 18.48 -5.33 14.80
C ARG A 123 18.18 -4.21 13.79
N ALA A 124 19.12 -3.31 13.53
CA ALA A 124 18.94 -2.23 12.55
C ALA A 124 18.68 -2.80 11.14
N VAL A 125 19.51 -3.75 10.70
CA VAL A 125 19.36 -4.41 9.39
C VAL A 125 18.02 -5.14 9.28
N LYS A 126 17.67 -5.94 10.30
CA LYS A 126 16.40 -6.70 10.33
C LYS A 126 15.19 -5.77 10.22
N THR A 127 15.19 -4.69 10.99
CA THR A 127 14.09 -3.71 11.01
C THR A 127 13.89 -3.07 9.64
N ARG A 128 14.96 -2.60 9.00
CA ARG A 128 14.90 -2.02 7.64
C ARG A 128 14.39 -3.03 6.62
N PHE A 129 14.87 -4.27 6.68
CA PHE A 129 14.43 -5.35 5.80
C PHE A 129 12.94 -5.67 5.98
N GLU A 130 12.44 -5.74 7.21
CA GLU A 130 11.03 -5.99 7.51
C GLU A 130 10.13 -4.88 6.97
N TRP A 131 10.53 -3.61 7.13
CA TRP A 131 9.78 -2.48 6.58
C TRP A 131 9.74 -2.51 5.06
N GLN A 132 10.88 -2.78 4.41
CA GLN A 132 10.96 -2.91 2.97
C GLN A 132 10.09 -4.07 2.47
N ARG A 133 10.13 -5.22 3.14
CA ARG A 133 9.30 -6.38 2.80
C ARG A 133 7.82 -6.07 2.94
N ARG A 134 7.39 -5.41 4.03
CA ARG A 134 5.99 -4.98 4.23
C ARG A 134 5.56 -4.01 3.13
N TRP A 135 6.41 -3.06 2.77
CA TRP A 135 6.13 -2.12 1.70
C TRP A 135 6.00 -2.81 0.34
N LEU A 136 6.95 -3.68 -0.03
CA LEU A 136 6.89 -4.47 -1.26
C LEU A 136 5.61 -5.31 -1.27
N HIS A 137 5.32 -6.02 -0.17
CA HIS A 137 4.09 -6.79 -0.05
C HIS A 137 2.85 -5.90 -0.20
N LYS A 138 2.84 -4.68 0.32
CA LYS A 138 1.74 -3.72 0.10
C LYS A 138 1.66 -3.21 -1.34
N GLN A 139 2.77 -3.08 -2.06
CA GLN A 139 2.75 -2.65 -3.47
C GLN A 139 2.23 -3.75 -4.39
N PHE A 140 2.61 -5.01 -4.15
CA PHE A 140 2.23 -6.15 -4.98
C PHE A 140 0.93 -6.82 -4.52
N HIS A 141 0.67 -6.81 -3.21
CA HIS A 141 -0.49 -7.45 -2.58
C HIS A 141 -1.40 -6.47 -1.84
N GLY A 142 -1.26 -5.16 -2.06
CA GLY A 142 -2.14 -4.16 -1.46
C GLY A 142 -3.62 -4.53 -1.65
N ASN A 143 -4.45 -4.19 -0.65
CA ASN A 143 -5.89 -4.51 -0.69
C ASN A 143 -6.52 -3.87 -1.93
N ILE A 144 -6.73 -4.69 -2.95
CA ILE A 144 -7.52 -4.32 -4.12
C ILE A 144 -8.95 -4.16 -3.61
N SER A 145 -9.40 -2.92 -3.54
CA SER A 145 -10.75 -2.61 -3.06
C SER A 145 -11.80 -3.25 -3.95
N ALA A 146 -12.96 -3.61 -3.39
CA ALA A 146 -14.05 -4.25 -4.11
C ALA A 146 -14.52 -3.50 -5.39
N PRO A 147 -14.51 -2.16 -5.50
CA PRO A 147 -14.81 -1.48 -6.76
C PRO A 147 -13.81 -1.81 -7.88
N VAL A 148 -12.53 -2.03 -7.55
CA VAL A 148 -11.51 -2.41 -8.55
C VAL A 148 -11.75 -3.83 -9.03
N LEU A 149 -12.18 -4.73 -8.14
CA LEU A 149 -12.60 -6.09 -8.51
C LEU A 149 -13.86 -6.07 -9.38
N GLY A 150 -14.83 -5.19 -9.09
CA GLY A 150 -16.01 -4.98 -9.93
C GLY A 150 -15.65 -4.47 -11.32
N ALA A 151 -14.68 -3.56 -11.44
CA ALA A 151 -14.16 -3.10 -12.73
C ALA A 151 -13.44 -4.23 -13.50
N ALA A 152 -12.68 -5.09 -12.81
CA ALA A 152 -12.07 -6.28 -13.42
C ALA A 152 -13.13 -7.26 -13.94
N LEU A 153 -14.18 -7.51 -13.13
CA LEU A 153 -15.31 -8.34 -13.51
C LEU A 153 -16.06 -7.76 -14.71
N PHE A 154 -16.25 -6.43 -14.76
CA PHE A 154 -16.83 -5.76 -15.92
C PHE A 154 -16.05 -6.07 -17.19
N LEU A 155 -14.73 -5.85 -17.22
CA LEU A 155 -13.91 -6.13 -18.41
C LEU A 155 -14.00 -7.61 -18.83
N ALA A 156 -14.01 -8.52 -17.85
CA ALA A 156 -14.09 -9.96 -18.11
C ALA A 156 -15.44 -10.39 -18.69
N VAL A 157 -16.55 -9.88 -18.14
CA VAL A 157 -17.92 -10.15 -18.62
C VAL A 157 -18.18 -9.46 -19.96
N ASN A 158 -17.76 -8.21 -20.10
CA ASN A 158 -17.89 -7.45 -21.35
C ASN A 158 -17.07 -8.06 -22.49
N GLY A 159 -16.11 -8.95 -22.20
CA GLY A 159 -15.27 -9.57 -23.22
C GLY A 159 -14.17 -8.63 -23.72
N SER A 160 -13.77 -7.66 -22.91
CA SER A 160 -12.73 -6.69 -23.26
C SER A 160 -11.32 -7.27 -23.17
N ILE A 161 -11.02 -8.18 -24.10
CA ILE A 161 -9.77 -8.94 -24.20
C ILE A 161 -9.09 -8.56 -25.51
N GLY A 162 -7.85 -8.08 -25.42
CA GLY A 162 -7.14 -7.50 -26.56
C GLY A 162 -7.49 -6.02 -26.78
N GLU A 163 -6.64 -5.33 -27.52
CA GLU A 163 -6.82 -3.90 -27.83
C GLU A 163 -8.04 -3.65 -28.73
N ASP A 164 -8.36 -4.61 -29.62
CA ASP A 164 -9.48 -4.60 -30.56
C ASP A 164 -10.85 -4.61 -29.88
N LYS A 165 -10.96 -5.26 -28.71
CA LYS A 165 -12.19 -5.33 -27.89
C LYS A 165 -12.11 -4.45 -26.65
N SER A 166 -11.25 -3.44 -26.67
CA SER A 166 -11.06 -2.60 -25.51
C SER A 166 -12.31 -1.83 -25.11
N LEU A 167 -12.40 -1.52 -23.81
CA LEU A 167 -13.34 -0.52 -23.30
C LEU A 167 -12.78 0.87 -23.67
N LEU A 168 -13.49 1.58 -24.53
CA LEU A 168 -13.14 2.95 -24.90
C LEU A 168 -13.49 3.90 -23.76
N LEU A 169 -12.57 4.82 -23.49
CA LEU A 169 -12.66 5.87 -22.49
C LEU A 169 -12.54 7.22 -23.22
N PRO A 170 -13.64 7.67 -23.83
CA PRO A 170 -13.62 8.79 -24.77
C PRO A 170 -13.20 10.09 -24.09
N ARG A 171 -12.61 10.99 -24.87
CA ARG A 171 -12.27 12.35 -24.40
C ARG A 171 -13.51 13.23 -24.28
N ASP A 172 -14.49 13.00 -25.14
CA ASP A 172 -15.77 13.71 -25.11
C ASP A 172 -16.50 13.43 -23.78
N GLU A 173 -16.73 14.50 -23.00
CA GLU A 173 -17.28 14.36 -21.64
C GLU A 173 -18.70 13.81 -21.64
N LYS A 174 -19.49 14.05 -22.69
CA LYS A 174 -20.85 13.56 -22.77
C LYS A 174 -20.84 12.03 -22.96
N THR A 175 -20.09 11.55 -23.95
CA THR A 175 -19.95 10.11 -24.21
C THR A 175 -19.29 9.39 -23.02
N ASP A 176 -18.29 10.01 -22.38
CA ASP A 176 -17.62 9.46 -21.19
C ASP A 176 -18.59 9.28 -20.00
N ARG A 177 -19.52 10.23 -19.82
CA ARG A 177 -20.58 10.14 -18.82
C ARG A 177 -21.64 9.12 -19.20
N GLU A 178 -22.07 9.07 -20.46
CA GLU A 178 -23.04 8.05 -20.92
C GLU A 178 -22.52 6.62 -20.70
N ILE A 179 -21.24 6.35 -20.96
CA ILE A 179 -20.63 5.06 -20.63
C ILE A 179 -20.53 4.89 -19.10
N GLY A 180 -20.13 5.94 -18.37
CA GLY A 180 -20.05 5.94 -16.90
C GLY A 180 -21.37 5.59 -16.22
N ASP A 181 -22.49 6.19 -16.66
CA ASP A 181 -23.84 6.00 -16.13
C ASP A 181 -24.34 4.57 -16.32
N LEU A 182 -23.80 3.84 -17.31
CA LEU A 182 -24.10 2.43 -17.54
C LEU A 182 -23.19 1.51 -16.71
N VAL A 183 -21.89 1.78 -16.68
CA VAL A 183 -20.88 0.85 -16.13
C VAL A 183 -20.65 1.03 -14.64
N LEU A 184 -20.57 2.26 -14.14
CA LEU A 184 -20.22 2.52 -12.75
C LEU A 184 -21.27 2.01 -11.74
N PRO A 185 -22.58 2.03 -12.02
CA PRO A 185 -23.56 1.37 -11.16
C PRO A 185 -23.33 -0.12 -10.99
N LEU A 186 -22.90 -0.84 -12.03
CA LEU A 186 -22.55 -2.27 -11.91
C LEU A 186 -21.40 -2.48 -10.92
N VAL A 187 -20.35 -1.67 -11.05
CA VAL A 187 -19.18 -1.71 -10.16
C VAL A 187 -19.58 -1.38 -8.73
N ALA A 188 -20.46 -0.40 -8.54
CA ALA A 188 -20.95 0.02 -7.24
C ALA A 188 -21.78 -1.07 -6.55
N HIS A 189 -22.78 -1.63 -7.26
CA HIS A 189 -23.63 -2.70 -6.73
C HIS A 189 -22.82 -3.95 -6.40
N PHE A 190 -21.84 -4.32 -7.23
CA PHE A 190 -20.94 -5.44 -6.91
C PHE A 190 -20.15 -5.17 -5.63
N SER A 191 -19.56 -3.98 -5.53
CA SER A 191 -18.75 -3.60 -4.37
C SER A 191 -19.56 -3.67 -3.08
N GLU A 192 -20.76 -3.09 -3.06
CA GLU A 192 -21.69 -3.16 -1.94
C GLU A 192 -22.07 -4.61 -1.61
N ALA A 193 -22.40 -5.38 -2.63
CA ALA A 193 -22.82 -6.77 -2.49
C ALA A 193 -21.73 -7.66 -1.88
N VAL A 194 -20.44 -7.34 -2.02
CA VAL A 194 -19.33 -8.05 -1.35
C VAL A 194 -18.85 -7.37 -0.06
N GLY A 195 -19.49 -6.28 0.37
CA GLY A 195 -19.19 -5.59 1.64
C GLY A 195 -18.12 -4.50 1.54
N GLY A 196 -17.82 -4.04 0.33
CA GLY A 196 -16.93 -2.93 0.08
C GLY A 196 -17.64 -1.57 0.09
N GLN A 197 -16.85 -0.52 -0.13
CA GLN A 197 -17.34 0.86 -0.27
C GLN A 197 -18.10 1.07 -1.59
N ILE A 198 -19.09 1.94 -1.58
CA ILE A 198 -19.80 2.37 -2.79
C ILE A 198 -19.01 3.51 -3.44
N PRO A 199 -18.45 3.33 -4.65
CA PRO A 199 -17.76 4.39 -5.36
C PRO A 199 -18.75 5.44 -5.90
N GLU A 200 -18.28 6.66 -6.13
CA GLU A 200 -19.04 7.71 -6.80
C GLU A 200 -19.35 7.32 -8.25
N THR A 201 -20.63 7.29 -8.63
CA THR A 201 -21.09 6.87 -9.96
C THR A 201 -21.41 8.03 -10.90
N ALA A 202 -21.50 9.27 -10.40
CA ALA A 202 -21.90 10.45 -11.19
C ALA A 202 -20.80 11.02 -12.10
N ARG A 203 -19.62 10.38 -12.16
CA ARG A 203 -18.48 10.83 -12.96
C ARG A 203 -18.33 9.98 -14.22
N GLY A 204 -17.75 10.56 -15.26
CA GLY A 204 -17.39 9.81 -16.45
C GLY A 204 -16.33 8.74 -16.18
N ILE A 205 -16.37 7.66 -16.97
CA ILE A 205 -15.62 6.43 -16.73
C ILE A 205 -14.10 6.63 -16.89
N ARG A 206 -13.65 7.53 -17.76
CA ARG A 206 -12.24 7.81 -18.05
C ARG A 206 -11.49 8.25 -16.80
N ARG A 207 -12.08 9.09 -15.96
CA ARG A 207 -11.41 9.57 -14.74
C ARG A 207 -11.75 8.74 -13.51
N HIS A 208 -12.57 7.71 -13.65
CA HIS A 208 -12.98 6.90 -12.52
C HIS A 208 -11.79 6.09 -11.96
N TRP A 209 -11.55 6.25 -10.66
CA TRP A 209 -10.35 5.74 -10.01
C TRP A 209 -10.26 4.21 -10.03
N ALA A 210 -11.39 3.49 -10.09
CA ALA A 210 -11.39 2.03 -10.11
C ALA A 210 -10.63 1.44 -11.33
N PHE A 211 -10.83 2.00 -12.53
CA PHE A 211 -10.14 1.55 -13.75
C PHE A 211 -8.66 1.98 -13.76
N THR A 212 -8.35 3.15 -13.18
CA THR A 212 -6.96 3.59 -12.99
C THR A 212 -6.22 2.68 -12.01
N GLN A 213 -6.86 2.31 -10.90
CA GLN A 213 -6.29 1.39 -9.92
C GLN A 213 -6.17 -0.03 -10.47
N LEU A 214 -7.15 -0.48 -11.26
CA LEU A 214 -7.13 -1.80 -11.90
C LEU A 214 -5.87 -1.97 -12.76
N SER A 215 -5.64 -1.06 -13.71
CA SER A 215 -4.45 -1.11 -14.57
C SER A 215 -3.13 -0.88 -13.82
N ARG A 216 -3.14 -0.19 -12.67
CA ARG A 216 -1.96 0.01 -11.83
C ARG A 216 -1.60 -1.24 -11.01
N LEU A 217 -2.59 -1.84 -10.34
CA LEU A 217 -2.41 -2.95 -9.40
C LEU A 217 -2.36 -4.31 -10.12
N MET A 218 -3.06 -4.43 -11.26
CA MET A 218 -3.10 -5.63 -12.10
C MET A 218 -2.43 -5.38 -13.46
N ARG A 219 -1.37 -4.56 -13.52
CA ARG A 219 -0.69 -4.14 -14.77
C ARG A 219 -0.26 -5.29 -15.68
N ARG A 220 0.05 -6.44 -15.08
CA ARG A 220 0.43 -7.67 -15.79
C ARG A 220 -0.74 -8.27 -16.57
N ASP A 221 -1.97 -8.07 -16.11
CA ASP A 221 -3.17 -8.72 -16.61
C ASP A 221 -4.10 -7.74 -17.35
N VAL A 222 -4.13 -6.48 -16.93
CA VAL A 222 -4.91 -5.40 -17.52
C VAL A 222 -3.99 -4.29 -18.02
N GLU A 223 -4.23 -3.84 -19.24
CA GLU A 223 -3.57 -2.71 -19.86
C GLU A 223 -4.51 -1.53 -19.97
N ARG A 224 -3.95 -0.34 -19.79
CA ARG A 224 -4.61 0.92 -20.06
C ARG A 224 -3.69 1.82 -20.86
N ILE A 225 -4.12 2.17 -22.07
CA ILE A 225 -3.41 3.09 -22.94
C ILE A 225 -4.12 4.44 -22.83
N SER A 226 -3.38 5.50 -22.49
CA SER A 226 -3.95 6.83 -22.28
C SER A 226 -3.12 7.90 -23.00
N PRO A 227 -3.32 8.08 -24.31
CA PRO A 227 -2.64 9.12 -25.08
C PRO A 227 -3.04 10.51 -24.59
N ARG A 228 -2.15 11.51 -24.75
CA ARG A 228 -2.41 12.89 -24.28
C ARG A 228 -3.56 13.56 -25.02
N ASN A 229 -3.73 13.27 -26.30
CA ASN A 229 -4.66 13.98 -27.19
C ASN A 229 -5.75 13.09 -27.79
N ASP A 230 -5.87 11.84 -27.31
CA ASP A 230 -6.75 10.83 -27.91
C ASP A 230 -7.62 10.13 -26.85
N ASP A 231 -8.50 9.25 -27.31
CA ASP A 231 -9.28 8.36 -26.48
C ASP A 231 -8.36 7.40 -25.72
N ALA A 232 -8.69 7.15 -24.46
CA ALA A 232 -8.00 6.14 -23.69
C ALA A 232 -8.72 4.80 -23.88
N VAL A 233 -7.99 3.70 -23.73
CA VAL A 233 -8.59 2.36 -23.82
C VAL A 233 -8.13 1.51 -22.64
N THR A 234 -9.01 0.64 -22.15
CA THR A 234 -8.68 -0.33 -21.10
C THR A 234 -9.13 -1.72 -21.51
N PHE A 235 -8.24 -2.71 -21.39
CA PHE A 235 -8.51 -4.08 -21.80
C PHE A 235 -7.69 -5.10 -20.99
N ILE A 236 -8.18 -6.33 -20.97
CA ILE A 236 -7.44 -7.49 -20.48
C ILE A 236 -6.46 -7.90 -21.58
N ARG A 237 -5.18 -8.05 -21.23
CA ARG A 237 -4.16 -8.49 -22.19
C ARG A 237 -4.47 -9.90 -22.73
N ASP A 238 -4.07 -10.18 -23.96
CA ASP A 238 -4.27 -11.49 -24.59
C ASP A 238 -3.70 -12.63 -23.74
N GLY A 239 -4.50 -13.70 -23.60
CA GLY A 239 -4.15 -14.87 -22.78
C GLY A 239 -4.13 -14.64 -21.27
N ARG A 240 -4.43 -13.42 -20.77
CA ARG A 240 -4.36 -13.09 -19.33
C ARG A 240 -5.68 -13.21 -18.57
N LEU A 241 -6.81 -13.50 -19.26
CA LEU A 241 -8.13 -13.62 -18.61
C LEU A 241 -8.12 -14.58 -17.42
N ASN A 242 -7.57 -15.79 -17.57
CA ASN A 242 -7.56 -16.77 -16.49
C ASN A 242 -6.75 -16.29 -15.28
N ALA A 243 -5.60 -15.65 -15.51
CA ALA A 243 -4.76 -15.12 -14.44
C ALA A 243 -5.46 -13.96 -13.71
N LEU A 244 -6.16 -13.08 -14.44
CA LEU A 244 -6.98 -12.03 -13.84
C LEU A 244 -8.07 -12.62 -12.95
N LEU A 245 -8.79 -13.63 -13.43
CA LEU A 245 -9.85 -14.29 -12.67
C LEU A 245 -9.31 -14.99 -11.42
N ASP A 246 -8.15 -15.64 -11.51
CA ASP A 246 -7.50 -16.28 -10.35
C ASP A 246 -7.13 -15.23 -9.28
N GLU A 247 -6.61 -14.08 -9.69
CA GLU A 247 -6.32 -12.97 -8.79
C GLU A 247 -7.62 -12.42 -8.16
N VAL A 248 -8.68 -12.18 -8.96
CA VAL A 248 -9.98 -11.72 -8.45
C VAL A 248 -10.54 -12.72 -7.43
N SER A 249 -10.53 -14.02 -7.74
CA SER A 249 -10.98 -15.08 -6.83
C SER A 249 -10.15 -15.11 -5.55
N ALA A 250 -8.82 -14.99 -5.64
CA ALA A 250 -7.95 -14.95 -4.46
C ALA A 250 -8.25 -13.76 -3.54
N ARG A 251 -8.60 -12.60 -4.10
CA ARG A 251 -9.01 -11.42 -3.29
C ARG A 251 -10.39 -11.57 -2.67
N LEU A 252 -11.30 -12.28 -3.33
CA LEU A 252 -12.63 -12.58 -2.82
C LEU A 252 -12.66 -13.75 -1.84
N ALA A 253 -11.56 -14.49 -1.65
CA ALA A 253 -11.51 -15.66 -0.77
C ALA A 253 -11.84 -15.37 0.71
N SER A 254 -11.73 -14.11 1.14
CA SER A 254 -12.14 -13.67 2.49
C SER A 254 -13.62 -13.31 2.62
N VAL A 255 -14.35 -13.24 1.51
CA VAL A 255 -15.79 -12.95 1.47
C VAL A 255 -16.55 -14.27 1.47
N PRO A 256 -17.65 -14.42 2.24
CA PRO A 256 -18.45 -15.65 2.23
C PRO A 256 -18.89 -16.02 0.80
N GLY A 257 -18.70 -17.26 0.36
CA GLY A 257 -18.92 -17.64 -1.04
C GLY A 257 -20.36 -17.43 -1.50
N ALA A 258 -21.35 -17.68 -0.64
CA ALA A 258 -22.76 -17.36 -0.93
C ALA A 258 -22.97 -15.87 -1.27
N ARG A 259 -22.24 -14.98 -0.60
CA ARG A 259 -22.27 -13.53 -0.87
C ARG A 259 -21.60 -13.20 -2.21
N VAL A 260 -20.48 -13.86 -2.52
CA VAL A 260 -19.81 -13.75 -3.83
C VAL A 260 -20.71 -14.23 -4.97
N GLU A 261 -21.38 -15.37 -4.80
CA GLU A 261 -22.29 -15.95 -5.78
C GLU A 261 -23.47 -15.02 -6.09
N VAL A 262 -24.11 -14.46 -5.05
CA VAL A 262 -25.19 -13.48 -5.20
C VAL A 262 -24.67 -12.23 -5.93
N ALA A 263 -23.51 -11.71 -5.53
CA ALA A 263 -22.92 -10.52 -6.14
C ALA A 263 -22.61 -10.73 -7.64
N VAL A 264 -21.98 -11.84 -8.01
CA VAL A 264 -21.63 -12.16 -9.40
C VAL A 264 -22.89 -12.41 -10.24
N THR A 265 -23.87 -13.15 -9.70
CA THR A 265 -25.13 -13.43 -10.41
C THR A 265 -25.90 -12.14 -10.68
N LYS A 266 -26.03 -11.27 -9.66
CA LYS A 266 -26.66 -9.97 -9.80
C LYS A 266 -25.91 -9.08 -10.79
N PHE A 267 -24.58 -9.03 -10.72
CA PHE A 267 -23.76 -8.26 -11.65
C PHE A 267 -24.00 -8.66 -13.11
N ILE A 268 -24.06 -9.96 -13.41
CA ILE A 268 -24.32 -10.47 -14.77
C ILE A 268 -25.74 -10.14 -15.21
N ALA A 269 -26.73 -10.23 -14.31
CA ALA A 269 -28.11 -9.86 -14.62
C ALA A 269 -28.22 -8.36 -14.95
N ASP A 270 -27.63 -7.50 -14.12
CA ASP A 270 -27.61 -6.06 -14.32
C ASP A 270 -26.84 -5.69 -15.61
N TYR A 271 -25.72 -6.35 -15.90
CA TYR A 271 -24.97 -6.19 -17.16
C TYR A 271 -25.84 -6.53 -18.39
N ARG A 272 -26.57 -7.65 -18.34
CA ARG A 272 -27.46 -8.05 -19.45
C ARG A 272 -28.59 -7.07 -19.70
N ALA A 273 -29.04 -6.35 -18.67
CA ALA A 273 -30.05 -5.30 -18.82
C ALA A 273 -29.52 -4.09 -19.59
N ILE A 274 -28.23 -3.75 -19.45
CA ILE A 274 -27.61 -2.59 -20.11
C ILE A 274 -26.90 -2.93 -21.42
N ARG A 275 -26.69 -4.21 -21.75
CA ARG A 275 -25.88 -4.65 -22.92
C ARG A 275 -26.31 -4.02 -24.24
N GLY A 276 -27.62 -3.75 -24.42
CA GLY A 276 -28.14 -3.12 -25.63
C GLY A 276 -27.65 -1.68 -25.78
N ALA A 277 -27.62 -0.92 -24.69
CA ALA A 277 -27.08 0.43 -24.67
C ALA A 277 -25.55 0.41 -24.90
N LEU A 278 -24.83 -0.53 -24.29
CA LEU A 278 -23.40 -0.71 -24.55
C LEU A 278 -23.12 -1.05 -26.02
N ALA A 279 -23.98 -1.85 -26.67
CA ALA A 279 -23.83 -2.18 -28.09
C ALA A 279 -24.03 -0.95 -28.99
N VAL A 280 -25.01 -0.08 -28.68
CA VAL A 280 -25.22 1.20 -29.39
C VAL A 280 -23.99 2.10 -29.29
N LEU A 281 -23.30 2.08 -28.14
CA LEU A 281 -22.07 2.84 -27.90
C LEU A 281 -20.79 2.13 -28.40
N GLY A 282 -20.92 0.98 -29.08
CA GLY A 282 -19.78 0.19 -29.58
C GLY A 282 -18.90 -0.42 -28.48
N GLN A 283 -19.43 -0.57 -27.26
CA GLN A 283 -18.71 -1.06 -26.10
C GLN A 283 -18.99 -2.53 -25.76
N MET A 284 -19.97 -3.17 -26.39
CA MET A 284 -20.38 -4.55 -26.08
C MET A 284 -19.56 -5.57 -26.86
N HIS A 285 -18.79 -6.40 -26.16
CA HIS A 285 -17.96 -7.47 -26.75
C HIS A 285 -18.25 -8.86 -26.16
N GLU A 286 -19.38 -8.99 -25.44
CA GLU A 286 -19.69 -10.20 -24.65
C GLU A 286 -19.85 -11.44 -25.55
N ASP A 287 -19.19 -12.54 -25.15
CA ASP A 287 -19.59 -13.90 -25.50
C ASP A 287 -20.29 -14.57 -24.30
N PRO A 288 -21.57 -14.97 -24.40
CA PRO A 288 -22.30 -15.62 -23.31
C PRO A 288 -21.65 -16.89 -22.76
N THR A 289 -20.86 -17.60 -23.57
CA THR A 289 -20.12 -18.79 -23.11
C THR A 289 -18.95 -18.37 -22.22
N ASN A 290 -18.22 -17.32 -22.60
CA ASN A 290 -17.20 -16.73 -21.76
C ASN A 290 -17.78 -16.18 -20.44
N THR A 291 -18.93 -15.49 -20.46
CA THR A 291 -19.58 -14.98 -19.24
C THR A 291 -19.90 -16.09 -18.25
N ARG A 292 -20.44 -17.22 -18.72
CA ARG A 292 -20.71 -18.40 -17.87
C ARG A 292 -19.43 -18.98 -17.27
N ARG A 293 -18.34 -19.00 -18.05
CA ARG A 293 -17.02 -19.45 -17.59
C ARG A 293 -16.43 -18.51 -16.54
N VAL A 294 -16.52 -17.19 -16.74
CA VAL A 294 -16.11 -16.15 -15.78
C VAL A 294 -16.85 -16.35 -14.46
N ALA A 295 -18.19 -16.44 -14.50
CA ALA A 295 -19.03 -16.64 -13.33
C ALA A 295 -18.62 -17.90 -12.55
N SER A 296 -18.53 -19.04 -13.25
CA SER A 296 -18.18 -20.33 -12.65
C SER A 296 -16.79 -20.33 -12.00
N ARG A 297 -15.82 -19.58 -12.57
CA ARG A 297 -14.45 -19.56 -12.04
C ARG A 297 -14.35 -18.72 -10.77
N ILE A 298 -15.11 -17.63 -10.68
CA ILE A 298 -15.13 -16.77 -9.49
C ILE A 298 -15.87 -17.44 -8.34
N THR A 299 -17.00 -18.12 -8.61
CA THR A 299 -17.83 -18.71 -7.55
C THR A 299 -17.33 -20.06 -7.02
N ARG A 300 -16.53 -20.82 -7.78
CA ARG A 300 -16.03 -22.16 -7.38
C ARG A 300 -14.83 -22.16 -6.41
N CYS A 301 -14.37 -21.00 -5.94
CA CYS A 301 -13.11 -20.93 -5.20
C CYS A 301 -13.14 -21.57 -3.79
N GLU A 302 -14.30 -22.05 -3.33
CA GLU A 302 -14.47 -22.75 -2.04
C GLU A 302 -13.97 -24.21 -2.01
N LEU A 303 -13.75 -24.88 -3.16
CA LEU A 303 -13.48 -26.32 -3.19
C LEU A 303 -11.99 -26.72 -3.15
N ARG A 304 -11.07 -25.84 -2.77
CA ARG A 304 -9.62 -26.11 -2.75
C ARG A 304 -8.90 -25.79 -1.42
N GLN A 305 -9.65 -25.60 -0.34
CA GLN A 305 -9.10 -25.63 1.03
C GLN A 305 -9.49 -26.95 1.69
#